data_AF-A0A6J7EDS2-F1
#
_entry.id   AF-A0A6J7EDS2-F1
#
_cell.length_a   1.000
_cell.length_b   1.000
_cell.length_c   1.000
_cell.angle_alpha   90.00
_cell.angle_beta   90.00
_cell.angle_gamma   90.00
#
_symmetry.space_group_name_H-M   'P 1'
#
loop_
_entity.id
_entity.type
_entity.pdbx_description
1 polymer ?
#
loop_
_entity_poly.entity_id
_entity_poly.type
_entity_poly.pdbx_seq_one_letter_code
_entity_poly.pdbx_strand_id
1 'polypeptide(L)'
;MVQKLEKTAPNERGATTDTEIMTALIGLQDEKNVEASALAVLPKLEGAFSLVFMDEHTLYAARDRHGVRPLVIGKLERGWVVASETAALDIVGAAFVREVEPGEFLAINEEGIRSEMWATPEPKGCIFEYVYLARPDTSIAGRGVHATRVEIGRRLAKAAPVEADLVIPVPESGTPAAIGYAQGSGIPYGTGFVKNSYVGRTFIQPSQTIRQLGIRLKLNPLREIIEGKRIVVVDDSIVRGNTQRAIVRMLREAGAREIHVRISSPPVKWPCFYGIDFATRAELIASGLDTEEIRRSIGADSLAYISEEQLIESTTISAEKLCTACFSGKYPIAIPADMSEGKMRLEITEVNS
;
A
#
# COMPACT_ATOMS: atom_id res chain seq x y z
N MET A 1 22.25 -12.09 -13.52
CA MET A 1 22.64 -11.23 -14.66
C MET A 1 23.68 -10.19 -14.23
N VAL A 2 23.52 -9.57 -13.07
CA VAL A 2 24.50 -8.67 -12.42
C VAL A 2 25.87 -9.35 -12.16
N GLN A 3 25.91 -10.57 -11.60
CA GLN A 3 27.17 -11.29 -11.34
C GLN A 3 27.97 -11.70 -12.60
N LYS A 4 27.38 -11.68 -13.80
CA LYS A 4 28.14 -11.93 -15.05
C LYS A 4 28.80 -10.65 -15.61
N LEU A 5 28.49 -9.48 -15.04
CA LEU A 5 28.87 -8.16 -15.55
C LEU A 5 30.07 -7.55 -14.81
N GLU A 6 30.50 -8.10 -13.68
CA GLU A 6 31.62 -7.63 -12.86
C GLU A 6 32.94 -8.35 -13.19
N LYS A 7 33.46 -8.24 -14.42
CA LYS A 7 34.82 -8.75 -14.69
C LYS A 7 35.94 -7.78 -14.27
N THR A 8 35.64 -6.55 -13.86
CA THR A 8 36.68 -5.50 -13.68
C THR A 8 36.44 -4.47 -12.57
N ALA A 9 35.55 -4.71 -11.59
CA ALA A 9 35.38 -3.80 -10.45
C ALA A 9 35.82 -4.46 -9.12
N PRO A 10 36.65 -3.81 -8.28
CA PRO A 10 37.09 -4.36 -6.99
C PRO A 10 36.04 -4.28 -5.86
N ASN A 11 34.76 -4.05 -6.18
CA ASN A 11 33.68 -4.05 -5.19
C ASN A 11 32.90 -5.36 -5.27
N GLU A 12 33.16 -6.28 -4.34
CA GLU A 12 32.41 -7.52 -4.09
C GLU A 12 31.01 -7.28 -3.50
N ARG A 13 30.37 -6.15 -3.80
CA ARG A 13 29.01 -5.83 -3.33
C ARG A 13 28.09 -5.86 -4.53
N GLY A 14 27.54 -7.04 -4.84
CA GLY A 14 26.52 -7.12 -5.87
C GLY A 14 25.26 -6.34 -5.46
N ALA A 15 24.47 -5.98 -6.47
CA ALA A 15 23.34 -5.07 -6.27
C ALA A 15 22.34 -5.57 -5.21
N THR A 16 21.88 -4.65 -4.38
CA THR A 16 20.92 -4.93 -3.28
C THR A 16 19.59 -4.22 -3.44
N THR A 17 19.42 -3.45 -4.51
CA THR A 17 18.16 -2.76 -4.82
C THR A 17 17.87 -2.81 -6.32
N ASP A 18 16.58 -2.82 -6.68
CA ASP A 18 16.15 -2.74 -8.07
C ASP A 18 16.68 -1.48 -8.77
N THR A 19 16.76 -0.35 -8.05
CA THR A 19 17.29 0.92 -8.57
C THR A 19 18.74 0.79 -9.01
N GLU A 20 19.58 0.09 -8.24
CA GLU A 20 20.99 -0.14 -8.59
C GLU A 20 21.12 -1.01 -9.85
N ILE A 21 20.27 -2.03 -9.98
CA ILE A 21 20.21 -2.87 -11.17
C ILE A 21 19.77 -2.05 -12.39
N MET A 22 18.72 -1.26 -12.27
CA MET A 22 18.23 -0.39 -13.35
C MET A 22 19.27 0.65 -13.76
N THR A 23 19.96 1.26 -12.78
CA THR A 23 21.03 2.24 -13.03
C THR A 23 22.19 1.59 -13.81
N ALA A 24 22.62 0.40 -13.40
CA ALA A 24 23.66 -0.32 -14.11
C ALA A 24 23.23 -0.71 -15.54
N LEU A 25 21.99 -1.16 -15.73
CA LEU A 25 21.47 -1.50 -17.06
C LEU A 25 21.44 -0.29 -18.00
N ILE A 26 21.02 0.88 -17.50
CA ILE A 26 21.01 2.14 -18.26
C ILE A 26 22.45 2.57 -18.59
N GLY A 27 23.36 2.55 -17.61
CA GLY A 27 24.76 2.94 -17.79
C GLY A 27 25.57 2.02 -18.71
N LEU A 28 25.12 0.78 -18.94
CA LEU A 28 25.75 -0.18 -19.84
C LEU A 28 25.24 -0.10 -21.30
N GLN A 29 24.25 0.74 -21.60
CA GLN A 29 23.81 0.91 -22.99
C GLN A 29 24.82 1.78 -23.75
N ASP A 30 25.14 1.36 -24.98
CA ASP A 30 25.96 2.13 -25.93
C ASP A 30 25.08 3.07 -26.77
N GLU A 31 24.33 3.92 -26.08
CA GLU A 31 23.37 4.85 -26.68
C GLU A 31 23.86 6.30 -26.56
N LYS A 32 23.30 7.17 -27.40
CA LYS A 32 23.76 8.57 -27.52
C LYS A 32 23.58 9.43 -26.26
N ASN A 33 22.63 9.10 -25.39
CA ASN A 33 22.30 9.85 -24.18
C ASN A 33 21.48 9.00 -23.19
N VAL A 34 21.27 9.52 -21.97
CA VAL A 34 20.53 8.84 -20.90
C VAL A 34 19.10 8.49 -21.30
N GLU A 35 18.41 9.38 -22.02
CA GLU A 35 17.08 9.15 -22.58
C GLU A 35 17.04 7.90 -23.48
N ALA A 36 17.91 7.82 -24.48
CA ALA A 36 17.98 6.67 -25.38
C ALA A 36 18.35 5.38 -24.63
N SER A 37 19.28 5.45 -23.69
CA SER A 37 19.63 4.32 -22.82
C SER A 37 18.43 3.83 -22.01
N ALA A 38 17.66 4.75 -21.42
CA ALA A 38 16.47 4.42 -20.65
C ALA A 38 15.41 3.75 -21.53
N LEU A 39 15.11 4.31 -22.70
CA LEU A 39 14.15 3.73 -23.65
C LEU A 39 14.57 2.35 -24.17
N ALA A 40 15.87 2.07 -24.26
CA ALA A 40 16.39 0.75 -24.61
C ALA A 40 16.29 -0.27 -23.46
N VAL A 41 16.22 0.19 -22.20
CA VAL A 41 16.15 -0.66 -21.00
C VAL A 41 14.73 -0.89 -20.53
N LEU A 42 13.86 0.13 -20.52
CA LEU A 42 12.49 0.05 -20.00
C LEU A 42 11.69 -1.17 -20.53
N PRO A 43 11.74 -1.52 -21.84
CA PRO A 43 11.05 -2.71 -22.37
C PRO A 43 11.55 -4.05 -21.83
N LYS A 44 12.75 -4.09 -21.24
CA LYS A 44 13.38 -5.30 -20.67
C LYS A 44 13.03 -5.50 -19.19
N LEU A 45 12.42 -4.51 -18.55
CA LEU A 45 12.07 -4.56 -17.14
C LEU A 45 10.71 -5.21 -16.94
N GLU A 46 10.65 -6.23 -16.08
CA GLU A 46 9.41 -6.88 -15.65
C GLU A 46 9.15 -6.59 -14.18
N GLY A 47 8.01 -5.97 -13.88
CA GLY A 47 7.63 -5.61 -12.52
C GLY A 47 6.83 -4.32 -12.47
N ALA A 48 6.68 -3.78 -11.26
CA ALA A 48 6.03 -2.50 -11.02
C ALA A 48 7.09 -1.43 -10.74
N PHE A 49 7.01 -0.30 -11.44
CA PHE A 49 7.91 0.82 -11.20
C PHE A 49 7.29 2.16 -11.57
N SER A 50 7.64 3.15 -10.78
CA SER A 50 7.44 4.57 -11.07
C SER A 50 8.75 5.25 -10.72
N LEU A 51 9.47 5.67 -11.76
CA LEU A 51 10.85 6.11 -11.68
C LEU A 51 10.91 7.62 -11.82
N VAL A 52 11.82 8.22 -11.07
CA VAL A 52 12.31 9.59 -11.27
C VAL A 52 13.83 9.54 -11.17
N PHE A 53 14.52 10.08 -12.17
CA PHE A 53 15.98 10.13 -12.24
C PHE A 53 16.41 11.33 -13.08
N MET A 54 17.68 11.70 -13.04
CA MET A 54 18.14 12.89 -13.76
C MET A 54 19.61 12.76 -14.18
N ASP A 55 19.96 13.51 -15.20
CA ASP A 55 21.34 13.91 -15.49
C ASP A 55 21.55 15.39 -15.11
N GLU A 56 22.64 16.00 -15.55
CA GLU A 56 22.98 17.39 -15.25
C GLU A 56 21.98 18.41 -15.80
N HIS A 57 21.16 18.03 -16.79
CA HIS A 57 20.33 18.95 -17.57
C HIS A 57 18.85 18.58 -17.63
N THR A 58 18.52 17.31 -17.40
CA THR A 58 17.18 16.76 -17.65
C THR A 58 16.70 15.91 -16.48
N LEU A 59 15.48 16.20 -16.00
CA LEU A 59 14.72 15.35 -15.10
C LEU A 59 13.87 14.38 -15.94
N TYR A 60 14.05 13.10 -15.70
CA TYR A 60 13.29 12.03 -16.34
C TYR A 60 12.28 11.41 -15.37
N ALA A 61 11.16 10.96 -15.92
CA ALA A 61 10.22 10.13 -15.19
C ALA A 61 9.66 9.02 -16.08
N ALA A 62 9.43 7.83 -15.53
CA ALA A 62 8.90 6.71 -16.29
C ALA A 62 7.95 5.88 -15.44
N ARG A 63 6.87 5.38 -16.05
CA ARG A 63 5.90 4.51 -15.37
C ARG A 63 5.82 3.17 -16.10
N ASP A 64 5.80 2.07 -15.36
CA ASP A 64 5.65 0.72 -15.93
C ASP A 64 4.40 0.62 -16.81
N ARG A 65 4.41 -0.28 -17.82
CA ARG A 65 3.30 -0.42 -18.77
C ARG A 65 1.95 -0.76 -18.12
N HIS A 66 1.97 -1.31 -16.91
CA HIS A 66 0.76 -1.63 -16.16
C HIS A 66 0.35 -0.51 -15.20
N GLY A 67 1.20 0.48 -14.95
CA GLY A 67 0.91 1.61 -14.07
C GLY A 67 0.53 1.17 -12.66
N VAL A 68 1.18 0.11 -12.14
CA VAL A 68 0.80 -0.49 -10.85
C VAL A 68 0.90 0.51 -9.72
N ARG A 69 1.97 1.32 -9.72
CA ARG A 69 2.21 2.40 -8.76
C ARG A 69 1.79 3.74 -9.33
N PRO A 70 1.23 4.66 -8.51
CA PRO A 70 0.82 5.98 -8.97
C PRO A 70 2.03 6.89 -9.23
N LEU A 71 1.90 7.74 -10.23
CA LEU A 71 2.87 8.78 -10.58
C LEU A 71 2.11 9.93 -11.24
N VAL A 72 2.30 11.14 -10.72
CA VAL A 72 1.61 12.36 -11.15
C VAL A 72 2.62 13.43 -11.52
N ILE A 73 2.21 14.31 -12.42
CA ILE A 73 2.94 15.51 -12.77
C ILE A 73 2.14 16.77 -12.44
N GLY A 74 2.83 17.71 -11.82
CA GLY A 74 2.35 19.04 -11.48
C GLY A 74 3.26 20.14 -12.04
N LYS A 75 2.76 21.37 -12.00
CA LYS A 75 3.44 22.56 -12.50
C LYS A 75 3.51 23.65 -11.43
N LEU A 76 4.72 24.12 -11.17
CA LEU A 76 5.00 25.35 -10.42
C LEU A 76 5.13 26.52 -11.41
N GLU A 77 5.21 27.74 -10.88
CA GLU A 77 5.44 28.94 -11.69
C GLU A 77 6.69 28.81 -12.59
N ARG A 78 7.75 28.18 -12.07
CA ARG A 78 9.06 28.09 -12.73
C ARG A 78 9.59 26.66 -12.89
N GLY A 79 8.71 25.66 -12.97
CA GLY A 79 9.17 24.29 -13.17
C GLY A 79 8.08 23.23 -13.09
N TRP A 80 8.50 21.99 -13.26
CA TRP A 80 7.64 20.82 -13.15
C TRP A 80 7.98 20.03 -11.89
N VAL A 81 6.97 19.33 -11.37
CA VAL A 81 7.12 18.46 -10.19
C VAL A 81 6.55 17.11 -10.56
N VAL A 82 7.30 16.04 -10.30
CA VAL A 82 6.83 14.66 -10.43
C VAL A 82 6.76 14.06 -9.03
N ALA A 83 5.66 13.40 -8.70
CA ALA A 83 5.45 12.80 -7.38
C ALA A 83 4.62 11.51 -7.48
N SER A 84 4.74 10.62 -6.50
CA SER A 84 3.87 9.43 -6.44
C SER A 84 2.40 9.78 -6.20
N GLU A 85 2.13 10.90 -5.51
CA GLU A 85 0.81 11.26 -5.00
C GLU A 85 0.52 12.76 -5.17
N THR A 86 -0.74 13.12 -5.46
CA THR A 86 -1.14 14.53 -5.64
C THR A 86 -0.97 15.35 -4.36
N ALA A 87 -1.08 14.72 -3.19
CA ALA A 87 -0.86 15.39 -1.91
C ALA A 87 0.53 16.05 -1.80
N ALA A 88 1.55 15.52 -2.50
CA ALA A 88 2.87 16.14 -2.54
C ALA A 88 2.87 17.42 -3.38
N LEU A 89 2.11 17.45 -4.49
CA LEU A 89 1.96 18.63 -5.34
C LEU A 89 1.28 19.77 -4.56
N ASP A 90 0.21 19.45 -3.84
CA ASP A 90 -0.54 20.42 -3.03
C ASP A 90 0.36 21.07 -1.95
N ILE A 91 1.18 20.28 -1.27
CA ILE A 91 2.09 20.76 -0.22
C ILE A 91 3.12 21.75 -0.75
N VAL A 92 3.65 21.52 -1.95
CA VAL A 92 4.64 22.41 -2.57
C VAL A 92 4.02 23.53 -3.41
N GLY A 93 2.68 23.59 -3.51
CA GLY A 93 1.96 24.58 -4.30
C GLY A 93 2.01 24.35 -5.81
N ALA A 94 2.29 23.13 -6.27
CA ALA A 94 2.26 22.77 -7.67
C ALA A 94 0.83 22.48 -8.13
N ALA A 95 0.39 23.10 -9.22
CA ALA A 95 -0.90 22.79 -9.83
C ALA A 95 -0.84 21.39 -10.46
N PHE A 96 -1.75 20.50 -10.08
CA PHE A 96 -1.89 19.19 -10.73
C PHE A 96 -2.16 19.35 -12.23
N VAL A 97 -1.42 18.62 -13.06
CA VAL A 97 -1.60 18.62 -14.52
C VAL A 97 -2.28 17.33 -14.97
N ARG A 98 -1.68 16.18 -14.69
CA ARG A 98 -2.25 14.85 -14.96
C ARG A 98 -1.46 13.73 -14.28
N GLU A 99 -1.97 12.51 -14.37
CA GLU A 99 -1.15 11.31 -14.12
C GLU A 99 -0.16 11.07 -15.25
N VAL A 100 0.97 10.45 -14.92
CA VAL A 100 1.88 9.84 -15.90
C VAL A 100 1.23 8.54 -16.36
N GLU A 101 1.04 8.36 -17.66
CA GLU A 101 0.32 7.22 -18.23
C GLU A 101 1.11 5.92 -18.05
N PRO A 102 0.45 4.75 -17.93
CA PRO A 102 1.13 3.47 -17.94
C PRO A 102 1.95 3.28 -19.22
N GLY A 103 3.25 3.04 -19.12
CA GLY A 103 4.14 2.92 -20.28
C GLY A 103 4.60 4.26 -20.87
N GLU A 104 4.43 5.36 -20.14
CA GLU A 104 4.94 6.68 -20.50
C GLU A 104 6.35 6.93 -19.95
N PHE A 105 7.14 7.65 -20.75
CA PHE A 105 8.41 8.25 -20.40
C PHE A 105 8.33 9.77 -20.59
N LEU A 106 8.88 10.51 -19.64
CA LEU A 106 8.93 11.96 -19.62
C LEU A 106 10.38 12.42 -19.55
N ALA A 107 10.73 13.44 -20.34
CA ALA A 107 11.97 14.18 -20.24
C ALA A 107 11.65 15.67 -20.03
N ILE A 108 12.18 16.26 -18.95
CA ILE A 108 11.88 17.62 -18.51
C ILE A 108 13.19 18.39 -18.41
N ASN A 109 13.37 19.43 -19.22
CA ASN A 109 14.56 20.28 -19.25
C ASN A 109 14.18 21.76 -19.48
N GLU A 110 15.15 22.60 -19.81
CA GLU A 110 14.95 24.04 -20.07
C GLU A 110 13.99 24.32 -21.25
N GLU A 111 13.86 23.40 -22.21
CA GLU A 111 12.94 23.52 -23.34
C GLU A 111 11.49 23.15 -22.97
N GLY A 112 11.28 22.56 -21.79
CA GLY A 112 9.99 22.17 -21.27
C GLY A 112 9.87 20.67 -21.06
N ILE A 113 8.68 20.12 -21.33
CA ILE A 113 8.36 18.70 -21.16
C ILE A 113 8.18 18.01 -22.50
N ARG A 114 8.87 16.88 -22.68
CA ARG A 114 8.61 15.91 -23.74
C ARG A 114 8.05 14.63 -23.12
N SER A 115 7.09 14.03 -23.81
CA SER A 115 6.37 12.83 -23.41
C SER A 115 6.36 11.86 -24.57
N GLU A 116 6.68 10.60 -24.31
CA GLU A 116 6.59 9.52 -25.28
C GLU A 116 6.12 8.22 -24.63
N MET A 117 5.42 7.40 -25.41
CA MET A 117 5.01 6.06 -24.97
C MET A 117 6.10 5.05 -25.36
N TRP A 118 6.74 4.44 -24.37
CA TRP A 118 7.73 3.38 -24.59
C TRP A 118 7.09 1.99 -24.64
N ALA A 119 5.82 1.86 -24.22
CA ALA A 119 5.04 0.64 -24.32
C ALA A 119 3.56 0.92 -24.57
N THR A 120 2.86 -0.06 -25.13
CA THR A 120 1.39 -0.08 -25.15
C THR A 120 0.87 -0.20 -23.71
N PRO A 121 -0.03 0.68 -23.25
CA PRO A 121 -0.59 0.60 -21.90
C PRO A 121 -1.40 -0.68 -21.66
N GLU A 122 -1.16 -1.33 -20.52
CA GLU A 122 -1.91 -2.50 -20.03
C GLU A 122 -2.30 -2.30 -18.55
N PRO A 123 -3.18 -1.33 -18.21
CA PRO A 123 -3.35 -0.86 -16.85
C PRO A 123 -3.74 -1.96 -15.84
N LYS A 124 -3.07 -2.00 -14.68
CA LYS A 124 -3.28 -2.90 -13.53
C LYS A 124 -2.96 -2.18 -12.21
N GLY A 125 -3.55 -1.01 -12.01
CA GLY A 125 -3.32 -0.16 -10.83
C GLY A 125 -3.51 -0.91 -9.51
N CYS A 126 -2.65 -0.68 -8.53
CA CYS A 126 -2.69 -1.39 -7.26
C CYS A 126 -3.96 -1.02 -6.47
N ILE A 127 -4.87 -1.98 -6.27
CA ILE A 127 -6.09 -1.73 -5.49
C ILE A 127 -5.79 -1.40 -4.01
N PHE A 128 -4.63 -1.84 -3.52
CA PHE A 128 -4.23 -1.65 -2.12
C PHE A 128 -3.84 -0.19 -1.81
N GLU A 129 -3.62 0.65 -2.83
CA GLU A 129 -3.51 2.11 -2.65
C GLU A 129 -4.80 2.68 -2.06
N TYR A 130 -5.96 2.25 -2.57
CA TYR A 130 -7.27 2.66 -2.05
C TYR A 130 -7.55 2.08 -0.66
N VAL A 131 -7.00 0.92 -0.32
CA VAL A 131 -7.19 0.28 0.98
C VAL A 131 -6.39 1.00 2.07
N TYR A 132 -5.08 1.19 1.86
CA TYR A 132 -4.17 1.56 2.94
C TYR A 132 -3.08 2.57 2.53
N LEU A 133 -2.41 2.35 1.39
CA LEU A 133 -1.10 2.93 1.16
C LEU A 133 -1.14 4.44 0.84
N ALA A 134 -1.97 4.84 -0.12
CA ALA A 134 -2.09 6.24 -0.51
C ALA A 134 -2.71 7.09 0.61
N ARG A 135 -2.33 8.36 0.68
CA ARG A 135 -2.95 9.28 1.63
C ARG A 135 -4.42 9.54 1.24
N PRO A 136 -5.31 9.79 2.23
CA PRO A 136 -6.71 10.06 1.94
C PRO A 136 -6.97 11.29 1.06
N ASP A 137 -6.07 12.28 1.09
CA ASP A 137 -6.12 13.52 0.31
C ASP A 137 -5.54 13.39 -1.12
N THR A 138 -5.19 12.17 -1.54
CA THR A 138 -4.78 11.87 -2.91
C THR A 138 -5.96 11.40 -3.78
N SER A 139 -5.85 11.63 -5.10
CA SER A 139 -6.67 10.95 -6.11
C SER A 139 -5.82 10.06 -7.01
N ILE A 140 -6.35 8.88 -7.37
CA ILE A 140 -5.73 7.92 -8.29
C ILE A 140 -6.77 7.57 -9.35
N ALA A 141 -6.39 7.53 -10.63
CA ALA A 141 -7.29 7.28 -11.76
C ALA A 141 -8.60 8.10 -11.72
N GLY A 142 -8.51 9.38 -11.29
CA GLY A 142 -9.65 10.28 -11.12
C GLY A 142 -10.56 9.96 -9.93
N ARG A 143 -10.13 9.09 -9.01
CA ARG A 143 -10.90 8.64 -7.83
C ARG A 143 -10.20 9.07 -6.54
N GLY A 144 -10.91 9.88 -5.74
CA GLY A 144 -10.41 10.33 -4.44
C GLY A 144 -10.34 9.19 -3.43
N VAL A 145 -9.17 8.98 -2.82
CA VAL A 145 -8.90 7.86 -1.91
C VAL A 145 -9.80 7.92 -0.68
N HIS A 146 -9.97 9.08 -0.05
CA HIS A 146 -10.86 9.24 1.11
C HIS A 146 -12.30 8.84 0.79
N ALA A 147 -12.85 9.35 -0.31
CA ALA A 147 -14.22 9.07 -0.73
C ALA A 147 -14.44 7.59 -1.02
N THR A 148 -13.48 6.93 -1.69
CA THR A 148 -13.51 5.49 -1.91
C THR A 148 -13.51 4.72 -0.58
N ARG A 149 -12.66 5.07 0.39
CA ARG A 149 -12.64 4.41 1.71
C ARG A 149 -13.95 4.58 2.49
N VAL A 150 -14.59 5.75 2.41
CA VAL A 150 -15.94 5.96 2.98
C VAL A 150 -16.96 5.06 2.29
N GLU A 151 -16.92 4.93 0.97
CA GLU A 151 -17.85 4.06 0.23
C GLU A 151 -17.66 2.57 0.54
N ILE A 152 -16.40 2.12 0.69
CA ILE A 152 -16.07 0.77 1.17
C ILE A 152 -16.75 0.51 2.52
N GLY A 153 -16.65 1.45 3.46
CA GLY A 153 -17.30 1.37 4.76
C GLY A 153 -18.83 1.23 4.67
N ARG A 154 -19.46 2.06 3.83
CA ARG A 154 -20.92 2.03 3.61
C ARG A 154 -21.39 0.69 3.04
N ARG A 155 -20.65 0.14 2.08
CA ARG A 155 -20.91 -1.18 1.49
C ARG A 155 -20.74 -2.29 2.51
N LEU A 156 -19.69 -2.22 3.33
CA LEU A 156 -19.43 -3.18 4.39
C LEU A 156 -20.54 -3.19 5.46
N ALA A 157 -21.12 -2.03 5.80
CA ALA A 157 -22.28 -1.96 6.70
C ALA A 157 -23.51 -2.66 6.13
N LYS A 158 -23.75 -2.56 4.82
CA LYS A 158 -24.84 -3.27 4.14
C LYS A 158 -24.58 -4.78 4.03
N ALA A 159 -23.33 -5.16 3.78
CA ALA A 159 -22.95 -6.56 3.55
C ALA A 159 -22.85 -7.38 4.85
N ALA A 160 -22.41 -6.75 5.94
CA ALA A 160 -22.17 -7.42 7.21
C ALA A 160 -22.73 -6.61 8.41
N PRO A 161 -24.05 -6.34 8.43
CA PRO A 161 -24.67 -5.59 9.51
C PRO A 161 -24.53 -6.31 10.85
N VAL A 162 -24.57 -5.55 11.94
CA VAL A 162 -24.64 -6.08 13.30
C VAL A 162 -25.28 -5.03 14.20
N GLU A 163 -26.04 -5.47 15.20
CA GLU A 163 -26.53 -4.56 16.22
C GLU A 163 -25.40 -4.21 17.19
N ALA A 164 -25.08 -2.93 17.29
CA ALA A 164 -24.06 -2.43 18.20
C ALA A 164 -24.39 -1.00 18.62
N ASP A 165 -23.69 -0.52 19.65
CA ASP A 165 -23.97 0.78 20.27
C ASP A 165 -23.02 1.88 19.78
N LEU A 166 -21.88 1.49 19.20
CA LEU A 166 -20.83 2.42 18.76
C LEU A 166 -19.98 1.82 17.63
N VAL A 167 -19.67 2.62 16.61
CA VAL A 167 -18.64 2.35 15.60
C VAL A 167 -17.39 3.14 15.95
N ILE A 168 -16.26 2.46 16.07
CA ILE A 168 -14.95 3.07 16.31
C ILE A 168 -13.96 2.68 15.21
N PRO A 169 -13.06 3.58 14.80
CA PRO A 169 -11.97 3.23 13.91
C PRO A 169 -10.79 2.63 14.68
N VAL A 170 -9.94 1.88 13.98
CA VAL A 170 -8.52 1.76 14.31
C VAL A 170 -7.78 2.96 13.67
N PRO A 171 -7.28 3.92 14.47
CA PRO A 171 -6.67 5.12 13.91
C PRO A 171 -5.27 4.83 13.32
N GLU A 172 -4.88 5.43 12.21
CA GLU A 172 -5.62 6.42 11.42
C GLU A 172 -6.28 5.82 10.17
N SER A 173 -5.74 4.73 9.65
CA SER A 173 -6.09 4.17 8.35
C SER A 173 -7.53 3.65 8.25
N GLY A 174 -8.07 3.06 9.32
CA GLY A 174 -9.46 2.62 9.38
C GLY A 174 -10.50 3.74 9.50
N THR A 175 -10.07 4.99 9.69
CA THR A 175 -10.97 6.12 10.00
C THR A 175 -12.02 6.39 8.92
N PRO A 176 -11.67 6.55 7.63
CA PRO A 176 -12.68 6.85 6.61
C PRO A 176 -13.69 5.71 6.43
N ALA A 177 -13.22 4.46 6.50
CA ALA A 177 -14.09 3.29 6.43
C ALA A 177 -15.04 3.20 7.64
N ALA A 178 -14.58 3.55 8.84
CA ALA A 178 -15.43 3.60 10.03
C ALA A 178 -16.53 4.66 9.91
N ILE A 179 -16.20 5.84 9.36
CA ILE A 179 -17.18 6.89 9.07
C ILE A 179 -18.24 6.36 8.08
N GLY A 180 -17.79 5.72 7.00
CA GLY A 180 -18.68 5.09 6.02
C GLY A 180 -19.58 4.02 6.61
N TYR A 181 -19.03 3.15 7.46
CA TYR A 181 -19.77 2.08 8.11
C TYR A 181 -20.83 2.64 9.06
N ALA A 182 -20.49 3.63 9.88
CA ALA A 182 -21.44 4.32 10.76
C ALA A 182 -22.59 4.96 9.97
N GLN A 183 -22.27 5.67 8.88
CA GLN A 183 -23.29 6.24 7.98
C GLN A 183 -24.19 5.17 7.35
N GLY A 184 -23.61 4.05 6.91
CA GLY A 184 -24.35 2.97 6.26
C GLY A 184 -25.19 2.12 7.22
N SER A 185 -24.78 2.00 8.49
CA SER A 185 -25.48 1.21 9.51
C SER A 185 -26.45 2.03 10.37
N GLY A 186 -26.28 3.35 10.43
CA GLY A 186 -27.00 4.22 11.35
C GLY A 186 -26.49 4.17 12.80
N ILE A 187 -25.46 3.38 13.10
CA ILE A 187 -24.85 3.29 14.43
C ILE A 187 -23.98 4.53 14.65
N PRO A 188 -24.03 5.18 15.85
CA PRO A 188 -23.21 6.33 16.14
C PRO A 188 -21.71 6.07 15.93
N TYR A 189 -21.04 7.00 15.26
CA TYR A 189 -19.59 7.03 15.18
C TYR A 189 -19.00 7.69 16.43
N GLY A 190 -17.90 7.17 16.94
CA GLY A 190 -17.15 7.83 18.00
C GLY A 190 -15.70 7.36 18.10
N THR A 191 -14.99 7.95 19.05
CA THR A 191 -13.58 7.67 19.28
C THR A 191 -13.45 6.62 20.39
N GLY A 192 -12.95 5.43 20.05
CA GLY A 192 -12.62 4.39 21.04
C GLY A 192 -11.16 4.38 21.47
N PHE A 193 -10.28 5.00 20.68
CA PHE A 193 -8.85 5.06 20.94
C PHE A 193 -8.30 6.47 20.78
N VAL A 194 -7.35 6.83 21.64
CA VAL A 194 -6.43 7.94 21.39
C VAL A 194 -5.13 7.37 20.84
N LYS A 195 -4.76 7.79 19.62
CA LYS A 195 -3.44 7.48 19.04
C LYS A 195 -2.38 8.33 19.73
N ASN A 196 -1.31 7.71 20.17
CA ASN A 196 -0.16 8.41 20.73
C ASN A 196 0.72 8.94 19.59
N SER A 197 0.59 10.23 19.28
CA SER A 197 1.36 10.90 18.23
C SER A 197 2.86 11.01 18.51
N TYR A 198 3.29 10.72 19.74
CA TYR A 198 4.70 10.82 20.16
C TYR A 198 5.46 9.49 20.07
N VAL A 199 4.80 8.40 19.65
CA VAL A 199 5.43 7.09 19.49
C VAL A 199 5.93 6.90 18.06
N GLY A 200 7.20 7.23 17.86
CA GLY A 200 7.96 6.88 16.66
C GLY A 200 8.56 5.47 16.72
N ARG A 201 9.32 5.08 15.69
CA ARG A 201 10.22 3.92 15.77
C ARG A 201 11.35 4.28 16.75
N THR A 202 11.26 3.87 18.00
CA THR A 202 12.35 4.08 18.97
C THR A 202 13.54 3.18 18.60
N PHE A 203 14.66 3.79 18.20
CA PHE A 203 15.93 3.10 17.88
C PHE A 203 16.54 2.39 19.10
N ILE A 204 16.21 2.87 20.31
CA ILE A 204 16.54 2.23 21.59
C ILE A 204 15.26 1.59 22.12
N GLN A 205 15.09 0.28 21.91
CA GLN A 205 14.04 -0.48 22.60
C GLN A 205 14.54 -0.90 24.00
N PRO A 206 13.93 -0.45 25.11
CA PRO A 206 14.38 -0.86 26.44
C PRO A 206 13.73 -2.22 26.80
N SER A 207 14.53 -3.28 26.97
CA SER A 207 14.13 -4.64 27.43
C SER A 207 13.01 -5.38 26.65
N GLN A 208 13.01 -6.73 26.71
CA GLN A 208 11.93 -7.54 26.09
C GLN A 208 10.53 -7.18 26.61
N THR A 209 10.44 -6.62 27.82
CA THR A 209 9.20 -6.22 28.49
C THR A 209 8.51 -5.05 27.77
N ILE A 210 9.25 -4.08 27.23
CA ILE A 210 8.66 -2.95 26.46
C ILE A 210 8.32 -3.36 25.03
N ARG A 211 9.03 -4.36 24.47
CA ARG A 211 8.63 -4.97 23.20
C ARG A 211 7.26 -5.64 23.31
N GLN A 212 6.93 -6.22 24.48
CA GLN A 212 5.60 -6.75 24.78
C GLN A 212 4.54 -5.64 24.99
N LEU A 213 4.94 -4.43 25.40
CA LEU A 213 4.03 -3.27 25.52
C LEU A 213 3.54 -2.75 24.16
N GLY A 214 4.27 -3.02 23.08
CA GLY A 214 3.79 -3.05 21.69
C GLY A 214 2.71 -2.00 21.33
N ILE A 215 1.52 -2.46 20.97
CA ILE A 215 0.41 -1.61 20.53
C ILE A 215 -0.16 -0.70 21.63
N ARG A 216 -0.01 -1.05 22.92
CA ARG A 216 -0.50 -0.23 24.04
C ARG A 216 0.26 1.09 24.15
N LEU A 217 1.49 1.15 23.63
CA LEU A 217 2.21 2.42 23.50
C LEU A 217 1.58 3.31 22.43
N LYS A 218 1.03 2.72 21.37
CA LYS A 218 0.49 3.43 20.20
C LYS A 218 -0.96 3.86 20.35
N LEU A 219 -1.78 3.04 21.00
CA LEU A 219 -3.22 3.25 21.13
C LEU A 219 -3.61 3.14 22.60
N ASN A 220 -4.39 4.10 23.08
CA ASN A 220 -4.96 4.09 24.43
C ASN A 220 -6.49 4.00 24.33
N PRO A 221 -7.13 2.96 24.90
CA PRO A 221 -8.59 2.83 24.88
C PRO A 221 -9.25 3.85 25.81
N LEU A 222 -10.33 4.48 25.35
CA LEU A 222 -11.16 5.40 26.14
C LEU A 222 -12.22 4.61 26.91
N ARG A 223 -11.89 4.17 28.14
CA ARG A 223 -12.76 3.31 28.96
C ARG A 223 -14.18 3.87 29.13
N GLU A 224 -14.31 5.16 29.41
CA GLU A 224 -15.60 5.84 29.59
C GLU A 224 -16.52 5.74 28.37
N ILE A 225 -15.94 5.61 27.16
CA ILE A 225 -16.66 5.45 25.91
C ILE A 225 -16.97 3.97 25.64
N ILE A 226 -16.09 3.06 26.07
CA ILE A 226 -16.11 1.63 25.72
C ILE A 226 -16.94 0.79 26.69
N GLU A 227 -16.89 1.10 27.99
CA GLU A 227 -17.39 0.24 29.06
C GLU A 227 -18.89 -0.09 28.90
N GLY A 228 -19.20 -1.39 28.90
CA GLY A 228 -20.56 -1.93 28.78
C GLY A 228 -21.15 -1.93 27.36
N LYS A 229 -20.48 -1.35 26.36
CA LYS A 229 -21.02 -1.23 25.00
C LYS A 229 -20.69 -2.43 24.09
N ARG A 230 -21.56 -2.70 23.13
CA ARG A 230 -21.29 -3.51 21.93
C ARG A 230 -20.65 -2.61 20.88
N ILE A 231 -19.45 -2.96 20.41
CA ILE A 231 -18.62 -2.07 19.60
C ILE A 231 -18.33 -2.71 18.26
N VAL A 232 -18.53 -1.94 17.18
CA VAL A 232 -17.97 -2.26 15.87
C VAL A 232 -16.60 -1.59 15.74
N VAL A 233 -15.57 -2.39 15.52
CA VAL A 233 -14.21 -1.92 15.29
C VAL A 233 -13.91 -2.05 13.81
N VAL A 234 -13.70 -0.92 13.13
CA VAL A 234 -13.42 -0.89 11.70
C VAL A 234 -11.94 -0.65 11.46
N ASP A 235 -11.32 -1.51 10.66
CA ASP A 235 -9.90 -1.42 10.29
C ASP A 235 -9.72 -1.70 8.79
N ASP A 236 -8.56 -1.32 8.24
CA ASP A 236 -8.27 -1.44 6.82
C ASP A 236 -8.10 -2.89 6.34
N SER A 237 -7.30 -3.68 7.07
CA SER A 237 -6.81 -4.98 6.62
C SER A 237 -6.32 -5.82 7.81
N ILE A 238 -6.22 -7.14 7.60
CA ILE A 238 -5.55 -8.04 8.53
C ILE A 238 -4.48 -8.81 7.77
N VAL A 239 -3.20 -8.54 8.08
CA VAL A 239 -2.05 -9.23 7.47
C VAL A 239 -1.59 -10.40 8.36
N ARG A 240 -1.07 -10.11 9.56
CA ARG A 240 -0.58 -11.12 10.51
C ARG A 240 -1.52 -11.38 11.71
N GLY A 241 -2.53 -10.53 11.90
CA GLY A 241 -3.50 -10.65 13.01
C GLY A 241 -3.01 -10.18 14.40
N ASN A 242 -1.71 -10.01 14.61
CA ASN A 242 -1.15 -9.59 15.91
C ASN A 242 -1.73 -8.25 16.41
N THR A 243 -1.85 -7.25 15.53
CA THR A 243 -2.47 -5.95 15.83
C THR A 243 -3.91 -6.16 16.30
N GLN A 244 -4.72 -6.91 15.54
CA GLN A 244 -6.14 -7.10 15.84
C GLN A 244 -6.35 -7.86 17.13
N ARG A 245 -5.58 -8.91 17.39
CA ARG A 245 -5.63 -9.64 18.66
C ARG A 245 -5.38 -8.71 19.86
N ALA A 246 -4.41 -7.81 19.72
CA ALA A 246 -4.08 -6.88 20.79
C ALA A 246 -5.14 -5.77 20.96
N ILE A 247 -5.70 -5.25 19.87
CA ILE A 247 -6.82 -4.29 19.88
C ILE A 247 -8.05 -4.89 20.56
N VAL A 248 -8.48 -6.09 20.14
CA VAL A 248 -9.63 -6.78 20.73
C VAL A 248 -9.41 -7.01 22.22
N ARG A 249 -8.21 -7.46 22.61
CA ARG A 249 -7.85 -7.63 24.02
C ARG A 249 -7.96 -6.32 24.81
N MET A 250 -7.41 -5.21 24.29
CA MET A 250 -7.47 -3.90 24.95
C MET A 250 -8.91 -3.40 25.14
N LEU A 251 -9.77 -3.61 24.14
CA LEU A 251 -11.19 -3.25 24.24
C LEU A 251 -11.93 -4.11 25.27
N ARG A 252 -11.64 -5.42 25.33
CA ARG A 252 -12.18 -6.29 26.39
C ARG A 252 -11.73 -5.84 27.78
N GLU A 253 -10.44 -5.53 27.95
CA GLU A 253 -9.89 -5.01 29.21
C GLU A 253 -10.50 -3.65 29.59
N ALA A 254 -10.88 -2.83 28.61
CA ALA A 254 -11.61 -1.58 28.82
C ALA A 254 -13.13 -1.76 29.06
N GLY A 255 -13.63 -3.00 29.11
CA GLY A 255 -15.00 -3.30 29.50
C GLY A 255 -16.01 -3.42 28.35
N ALA A 256 -15.57 -3.57 27.09
CA ALA A 256 -16.49 -3.81 25.97
C ALA A 256 -17.31 -5.09 26.19
N ARG A 257 -18.63 -5.03 25.97
CA ARG A 257 -19.56 -6.17 26.09
C ARG A 257 -19.46 -7.13 24.90
N GLU A 258 -19.38 -6.58 23.70
CA GLU A 258 -19.20 -7.32 22.44
C GLU A 258 -18.28 -6.51 21.52
N ILE A 259 -17.48 -7.19 20.72
CA ILE A 259 -16.52 -6.61 19.78
C ILE A 259 -16.71 -7.26 18.42
N HIS A 260 -17.23 -6.48 17.48
CA HIS A 260 -17.46 -6.89 16.09
C HIS A 260 -16.42 -6.24 15.19
N VAL A 261 -15.49 -7.03 14.66
CA VAL A 261 -14.44 -6.53 13.78
C VAL A 261 -14.97 -6.49 12.34
N ARG A 262 -14.71 -5.38 11.65
CA ARG A 262 -15.10 -5.13 10.26
C ARG A 262 -13.90 -4.63 9.49
N ILE A 263 -13.51 -5.38 8.45
CA ILE A 263 -12.29 -5.13 7.71
C ILE A 263 -12.63 -4.61 6.32
N SER A 264 -12.11 -3.43 5.99
CA SER A 264 -12.38 -2.72 4.75
C SER A 264 -11.51 -3.16 3.57
N SER A 265 -11.01 -4.40 3.63
CA SER A 265 -10.37 -5.13 2.54
C SER A 265 -10.80 -6.60 2.57
N PRO A 266 -10.69 -7.33 1.45
CA PRO A 266 -10.70 -8.78 1.48
C PRO A 266 -9.51 -9.32 2.30
N PRO A 267 -9.54 -10.60 2.70
CA PRO A 267 -8.40 -11.24 3.37
C PRO A 267 -7.16 -11.22 2.47
N VAL A 268 -6.02 -10.76 3.02
CA VAL A 268 -4.72 -10.76 2.33
C VAL A 268 -4.15 -12.18 2.36
N LYS A 269 -4.25 -12.90 1.23
CA LYS A 269 -3.89 -14.32 1.12
C LYS A 269 -2.55 -14.56 0.43
N TRP A 270 -2.06 -13.56 -0.31
CA TRP A 270 -0.89 -13.68 -1.15
C TRP A 270 0.09 -12.52 -0.90
N PRO A 271 1.42 -12.78 -0.96
CA PRO A 271 2.42 -11.73 -0.84
C PRO A 271 2.32 -10.72 -2.00
N CYS A 272 3.00 -9.59 -1.90
CA CYS A 272 3.09 -8.64 -3.00
C CYS A 272 4.49 -8.69 -3.60
N PHE A 273 4.57 -8.77 -4.93
CA PHE A 273 5.82 -8.70 -5.70
C PHE A 273 6.01 -7.35 -6.41
N TYR A 274 5.16 -6.38 -6.10
CA TYR A 274 5.07 -5.09 -6.81
C TYR A 274 5.37 -3.90 -5.90
N GLY A 275 6.17 -4.09 -4.85
CA GLY A 275 6.67 -3.01 -3.98
C GLY A 275 5.95 -2.79 -2.65
N ILE A 276 4.91 -3.57 -2.30
CA ILE A 276 4.39 -3.57 -0.92
C ILE A 276 5.11 -4.63 -0.10
N ASP A 277 5.61 -4.23 1.07
CA ASP A 277 6.25 -5.12 2.03
C ASP A 277 5.21 -5.97 2.81
N PHE A 278 4.62 -6.94 2.12
CA PHE A 278 3.86 -7.98 2.81
C PHE A 278 4.75 -9.04 3.40
N ALA A 279 4.26 -9.62 4.50
CA ALA A 279 4.85 -10.79 5.11
C ALA A 279 4.89 -11.96 4.11
N THR A 280 5.75 -12.93 4.40
CA THR A 280 5.78 -14.18 3.62
C THR A 280 4.42 -14.86 3.68
N ARG A 281 4.12 -15.70 2.69
CA ARG A 281 2.84 -16.42 2.63
C ARG A 281 2.54 -17.21 3.91
N ALA A 282 3.57 -17.79 4.54
CA ALA A 282 3.45 -18.53 5.80
C ALA A 282 3.12 -17.64 7.01
N GLU A 283 3.47 -16.35 6.97
CA GLU A 283 3.17 -15.38 8.03
C GLU A 283 1.80 -14.69 7.86
N LEU A 284 1.17 -14.82 6.68
CA LEU A 284 -0.16 -14.27 6.42
C LEU A 284 -1.23 -15.11 7.13
N ILE A 285 -2.01 -14.47 8.00
CA ILE A 285 -3.02 -15.17 8.80
C ILE A 285 -4.10 -15.82 7.92
N ALA A 286 -4.40 -15.23 6.77
CA ALA A 286 -5.43 -15.70 5.85
C ALA A 286 -4.92 -16.70 4.78
N SER A 287 -3.63 -17.05 4.77
CA SER A 287 -3.12 -18.04 3.79
C SER A 287 -3.57 -19.48 4.10
N GLY A 288 -3.97 -19.76 5.35
CA GLY A 288 -4.36 -21.11 5.77
C GLY A 288 -5.56 -21.17 6.72
N LEU A 289 -6.12 -20.02 7.10
CA LEU A 289 -7.29 -19.95 7.99
C LEU A 289 -8.49 -19.36 7.27
N ASP A 290 -9.67 -19.89 7.56
CA ASP A 290 -10.93 -19.29 7.16
C ASP A 290 -11.31 -18.10 8.08
N THR A 291 -12.39 -17.40 7.73
CA THR A 291 -12.83 -16.20 8.48
C THR A 291 -13.19 -16.52 9.93
N GLU A 292 -13.77 -17.70 10.21
CA GLU A 292 -14.18 -18.10 11.55
C GLU A 292 -12.97 -18.48 12.42
N GLU A 293 -11.98 -19.14 11.84
CA GLU A 293 -10.70 -19.42 12.48
C GLU A 293 -9.93 -18.13 12.79
N ILE A 294 -9.91 -17.17 11.86
CA ILE A 294 -9.31 -15.85 12.10
C ILE A 294 -10.05 -15.12 13.23
N ARG A 295 -11.39 -15.12 13.21
CA ARG A 295 -12.22 -14.52 14.26
C ARG A 295 -11.85 -15.06 15.65
N ARG A 296 -11.75 -16.39 15.77
CA ARG A 296 -11.33 -17.05 17.02
C ARG A 296 -9.91 -16.67 17.42
N SER A 297 -9.00 -16.63 16.47
CA SER A 297 -7.58 -16.29 16.69
C SER A 297 -7.38 -14.85 17.20
N ILE A 298 -8.21 -13.90 16.78
CA ILE A 298 -8.17 -12.51 17.26
C ILE A 298 -9.05 -12.29 18.51
N GLY A 299 -9.96 -13.21 18.82
CA GLY A 299 -10.83 -13.17 20.01
C GLY A 299 -12.05 -12.26 19.87
N ALA A 300 -12.49 -11.95 18.64
CA ALA A 300 -13.65 -11.09 18.38
C ALA A 300 -14.96 -11.88 18.43
N ASP A 301 -16.09 -11.21 18.73
CA ASP A 301 -17.42 -11.83 18.73
C ASP A 301 -17.93 -12.08 17.32
N SER A 302 -17.66 -11.16 16.39
CA SER A 302 -17.84 -11.39 14.96
C SER A 302 -16.72 -10.76 14.15
N LEU A 303 -16.42 -11.34 12.98
CA LEU A 303 -15.46 -10.81 12.02
C LEU A 303 -16.11 -10.86 10.64
N ALA A 304 -16.04 -9.76 9.90
CA ALA A 304 -16.41 -9.75 8.49
C ALA A 304 -15.44 -8.88 7.68
N TYR A 305 -15.22 -9.31 6.45
CA TYR A 305 -14.42 -8.61 5.44
C TYR A 305 -15.38 -8.10 4.36
N ILE A 306 -15.05 -6.98 3.72
CA ILE A 306 -15.68 -6.62 2.46
C ILE A 306 -15.25 -7.63 1.37
N SER A 307 -16.14 -7.94 0.42
CA SER A 307 -15.79 -8.81 -0.71
C SER A 307 -14.86 -8.10 -1.70
N GLU A 308 -14.13 -8.88 -2.53
CA GLU A 308 -13.26 -8.31 -3.57
C GLU A 308 -14.07 -7.52 -4.59
N GLU A 309 -15.24 -8.03 -4.97
CA GLU A 309 -16.17 -7.37 -5.90
C GLU A 309 -16.64 -6.03 -5.35
N GLN A 310 -17.07 -6.00 -4.09
CA GLN A 310 -17.53 -4.77 -3.44
C GLN A 310 -16.40 -3.74 -3.27
N LEU A 311 -15.18 -4.20 -2.99
CA LEU A 311 -14.00 -3.33 -2.95
C LEU A 311 -13.75 -2.70 -4.33
N ILE A 312 -13.74 -3.51 -5.39
CA ILE A 312 -13.56 -3.03 -6.78
C ILE A 312 -14.66 -2.03 -7.13
N GLU A 313 -15.93 -2.35 -6.89
CA GLU A 313 -17.06 -1.47 -7.17
C GLU A 313 -16.95 -0.11 -6.44
N SER A 314 -16.38 -0.09 -5.24
CA SER A 314 -16.16 1.15 -4.47
C SER A 314 -15.16 2.10 -5.14
N THR A 315 -14.24 1.56 -5.95
CA THR A 315 -13.30 2.38 -6.74
C THR A 315 -13.97 2.97 -7.98
N THR A 316 -15.03 2.34 -8.49
CA THR A 316 -15.65 2.59 -9.81
C THR A 316 -14.69 2.41 -11.00
N ILE A 317 -13.56 1.76 -10.78
CA ILE A 317 -12.59 1.39 -11.83
C ILE A 317 -12.91 -0.05 -12.25
N SER A 318 -12.81 -0.32 -13.55
CA SER A 318 -13.01 -1.67 -14.08
C SER A 318 -12.04 -2.66 -13.43
N ALA A 319 -12.55 -3.84 -13.06
CA ALA A 319 -11.75 -4.91 -12.45
C ALA A 319 -10.54 -5.28 -13.31
N GLU A 320 -10.67 -5.22 -14.64
CA GLU A 320 -9.60 -5.54 -15.58
C GLU A 320 -8.43 -4.55 -15.53
N LYS A 321 -8.64 -3.35 -14.97
CA LYS A 321 -7.63 -2.29 -14.82
C LYS A 321 -6.97 -2.27 -13.44
N LEU A 322 -7.34 -3.19 -12.55
CA LEU A 322 -6.85 -3.25 -11.18
C LEU A 322 -6.05 -4.53 -10.92
N CYS A 323 -4.99 -4.40 -10.13
CA CYS A 323 -4.29 -5.54 -9.54
C CYS A 323 -4.90 -5.87 -8.19
N THR A 324 -5.45 -7.08 -8.07
CA THR A 324 -6.00 -7.65 -6.82
C THR A 324 -5.20 -8.86 -6.33
N ALA A 325 -3.97 -9.05 -6.84
CA ALA A 325 -3.20 -10.27 -6.64
C ALA A 325 -3.01 -10.67 -5.17
N CYS A 326 -2.89 -9.69 -4.26
CA CYS A 326 -2.79 -9.93 -2.82
C CYS A 326 -4.02 -10.64 -2.21
N PHE A 327 -5.19 -10.54 -2.86
CA PHE A 327 -6.43 -11.22 -2.49
C PHE A 327 -6.67 -12.46 -3.36
N SER A 328 -6.55 -12.30 -4.68
CA SER A 328 -6.97 -13.28 -5.69
C SER A 328 -5.89 -14.31 -6.06
N GLY A 329 -4.61 -14.01 -5.83
CA GLY A 329 -3.46 -14.80 -6.29
C GLY A 329 -3.19 -14.72 -7.78
N LYS A 330 -3.97 -13.92 -8.52
CA LYS A 330 -3.81 -13.72 -9.97
C LYS A 330 -2.92 -12.51 -10.22
N TYR A 331 -1.63 -12.77 -10.44
CA TYR A 331 -0.64 -11.76 -10.72
C TYR A 331 -0.70 -11.34 -12.20
N PRO A 332 -0.93 -10.06 -12.51
CA PRO A 332 -1.00 -9.59 -13.88
C PRO A 332 0.35 -9.52 -14.59
N ILE A 333 1.43 -9.35 -13.82
CA ILE A 333 2.81 -9.38 -14.30
C ILE A 333 3.43 -10.68 -13.84
N ALA A 334 4.21 -11.34 -14.70
CA ALA A 334 4.89 -12.58 -14.36
C ALA A 334 5.66 -12.46 -13.04
N ILE A 335 5.55 -13.49 -12.21
CA ILE A 335 6.30 -13.62 -10.96
C ILE A 335 7.14 -14.90 -10.99
N PRO A 336 8.20 -15.00 -10.17
CA PRO A 336 8.97 -16.23 -10.06
C PRO A 336 8.08 -17.44 -9.75
N ALA A 337 8.40 -18.59 -10.37
CA ALA A 337 7.69 -19.84 -10.14
C ALA A 337 7.84 -20.32 -8.68
N ASP A 338 9.02 -20.10 -8.09
CA ASP A 338 9.26 -20.30 -6.67
C ASP A 338 8.93 -19.01 -5.89
N MET A 339 7.84 -19.03 -5.13
CA MET A 339 7.42 -17.91 -4.30
C MET A 339 8.11 -17.88 -2.92
N SER A 340 8.95 -18.88 -2.61
CA SER A 340 9.64 -18.97 -1.32
C SER A 340 10.81 -17.99 -1.19
N GLU A 341 11.47 -17.64 -2.30
CA GLU A 341 12.49 -16.59 -2.38
C GLU A 341 11.89 -15.19 -2.12
N GLY A 342 10.57 -15.05 -2.23
CA GLY A 342 9.84 -13.83 -1.92
C GLY A 342 10.29 -12.63 -2.77
N LYS A 343 10.12 -11.43 -2.21
CA LYS A 343 10.47 -10.15 -2.86
C LYS A 343 11.99 -9.90 -2.95
N MET A 344 12.81 -10.68 -2.23
CA MET A 344 14.25 -10.43 -2.06
C MET A 344 15.11 -11.16 -3.10
N ARG A 345 14.49 -11.78 -4.11
CA ARG A 345 15.16 -12.65 -5.08
C ARG A 345 16.36 -12.03 -5.79
N LEU A 346 16.30 -10.71 -6.03
CA LEU A 346 17.39 -9.98 -6.68
C LEU A 346 18.41 -9.42 -5.69
N GLU A 347 18.12 -9.47 -4.39
CA GLU A 347 19.01 -9.02 -3.34
C GLU A 347 19.96 -10.15 -2.93
N ILE A 348 21.27 -9.85 -2.82
CA ILE A 348 22.23 -10.78 -2.24
C ILE A 348 22.05 -10.78 -0.72
N THR A 349 21.33 -11.76 -0.19
CA THR A 349 21.05 -11.86 1.25
C THR A 349 22.16 -12.56 2.05
N GLU A 350 23.12 -13.20 1.38
CA GLU A 350 24.25 -13.88 2.01
C GLU A 350 25.58 -13.24 1.60
N VAL A 351 26.12 -12.39 2.48
CA VAL A 351 27.58 -12.22 2.55
C VAL A 351 28.08 -13.40 3.37
N ASN A 352 28.32 -14.54 2.72
CA ASN A 352 29.04 -15.62 3.36
C ASN A 352 30.47 -15.14 3.59
N SER A 353 30.76 -14.82 4.85
CA SER A 353 32.07 -14.47 5.41
C SER A 353 33.08 -15.61 5.29
#